data_AF-A0A956AQB2-F1
#
_entry.id   AF-A0A956AQB2-F1
#
_cell.length_a   1.000
_cell.length_b   1.000
_cell.length_c   1.000
_cell.angle_alpha   90.00
_cell.angle_beta   90.00
_cell.angle_gamma   90.00
#
_symmetry.space_group_name_H-M   'P 1'
#
loop_
_entity.id
_entity.type
_entity.pdbx_description
1 polymer ?
#
loop_
_entity_poly.entity_id
_entity_poly.type
_entity_poly.pdbx_seq_one_letter_code
_entity_poly.pdbx_strand_id
1 'polypeptide(L)' 'MKPCPKCGWMLKDTDASCSMCGHQLGGGAPMPAAPPPA' A
#
# COMPACT_ATOMS: atom_id res chain seq x y z
N MET A 1 0.43 2.37 11.12
CA MET A 1 0.60 3.62 10.34
C MET A 1 2.09 3.89 10.29
N LYS A 2 2.67 4.06 9.10
CA LYS A 2 4.12 4.13 8.89
C LYS A 2 4.51 5.42 8.14
N PRO A 3 5.61 6.08 8.47
CA PRO A 3 6.05 7.25 7.71
C PRO A 3 6.57 6.82 6.33
N CYS A 4 6.34 7.66 5.33
CA CYS A 4 6.82 7.42 3.97
C CYS A 4 8.35 7.45 3.96
N PRO A 5 9.03 6.42 3.44
CA PRO A 5 10.50 6.42 3.39
C PRO A 5 11.06 7.50 2.46
N LYS A 6 10.24 8.08 1.58
CA LYS A 6 10.66 9.08 0.60
C LYS A 6 10.49 10.53 1.07
N CYS A 7 9.39 10.83 1.77
CA CYS A 7 9.05 12.21 2.15
C CYS A 7 8.69 12.38 3.64
N GLY A 8 8.65 11.29 4.42
CA GLY A 8 8.31 11.33 5.85
C GLY A 8 6.82 11.46 6.16
N TRP A 9 5.93 11.55 5.15
CA TRP A 9 4.49 11.69 5.38
C TRP A 9 3.86 10.47 6.06
N MET A 10 2.88 10.68 6.94
CA MET A 10 2.20 9.60 7.66
C MET A 10 1.27 8.80 6.74
N LEU A 11 1.54 7.51 6.57
CA LEU A 11 0.76 6.60 5.72
C LEU A 11 -0.01 5.60 6.58
N LYS A 12 -1.19 5.21 6.12
CA LYS A 12 -1.92 4.09 6.72
C LYS A 12 -1.34 2.78 6.19
N ASP A 13 -1.55 1.70 6.94
CA ASP A 13 -1.02 0.39 6.56
C ASP A 13 -1.69 -0.20 5.30
N THR A 14 -2.87 0.34 4.95
CA THR A 14 -3.63 0.01 3.73
C THR A 14 -3.27 0.89 2.53
N ASP A 15 -2.42 1.91 2.68
CA ASP A 15 -2.00 2.75 1.57
C ASP A 15 -0.99 2.00 0.67
N ALA A 16 -1.37 1.76 -0.59
CA ALA A 16 -0.48 1.19 -1.60
C ALA A 16 0.47 2.25 -2.20
N SER A 17 0.21 3.53 -1.98
CA SER A 17 1.07 4.62 -2.43
C SER A 17 0.93 5.84 -1.53
N CYS A 18 1.97 6.66 -1.51
CA CYS A 18 1.96 7.92 -0.80
C CYS A 18 1.21 8.97 -1.61
N SER A 19 0.07 9.45 -1.11
CA SER A 19 -0.71 10.51 -1.76
C SER A 19 0.02 11.86 -1.84
N MET A 20 1.09 12.05 -1.04
CA MET A 20 1.83 13.32 -1.02
C MET A 20 2.99 13.37 -2.02
N CYS A 21 3.76 12.29 -2.15
CA CYS A 21 4.95 12.28 -3.02
C CYS A 21 4.83 11.29 -4.19
N GLY A 22 3.72 10.55 -4.28
CA GLY A 22 3.48 9.53 -5.29
C GLY A 22 4.33 8.27 -5.14
N HIS A 23 5.07 8.10 -4.04
CA HIS A 23 5.90 6.93 -3.84
C HIS A 23 5.05 5.67 -3.66
N GLN A 24 5.28 4.64 -4.47
CA GLN A 24 4.62 3.35 -4.30
C GLN A 24 5.19 2.65 -3.07
N LEU A 25 4.30 2.34 -2.14
CA LEU A 25 4.62 1.64 -0.92
C LEU A 25 4.21 0.21 -1.22
N GLY A 26 5.16 -0.72 -1.31
CA GLY A 26 4.88 -2.11 -1.67
C GLY A 26 4.00 -2.82 -0.64
N GLY A 27 2.73 -2.44 -0.56
CA GLY A 27 1.63 -3.10 0.14
C GLY A 27 0.99 -4.09 -0.80
N GLY A 28 1.81 -5.02 -1.30
CA GLY A 28 1.30 -6.27 -1.83
C GLY A 28 0.74 -7.06 -0.68
N ALA A 29 -0.52 -6.81 -0.31
CA ALA A 29 -1.33 -7.94 0.08
C ALA A 29 -1.51 -8.75 -1.21
N PRO A 30 -1.01 -9.99 -1.31
CA PRO A 30 -1.62 -10.88 -2.29
C PRO A 30 -3.11 -10.85 -1.92
N MET A 31 -3.94 -10.32 -2.80
CA MET A 31 -5.33 -10.71 -2.78
C MET A 31 -5.28 -12.24 -2.77
N PRO A 32 -5.83 -12.95 -1.77
CA PRO A 32 -6.08 -14.36 -1.97
C PRO A 32 -6.93 -14.38 -3.23
N ALA A 33 -6.38 -14.92 -4.32
CA ALA A 33 -7.08 -15.05 -5.58
C ALA A 33 -8.46 -15.58 -5.23
N ALA A 34 -9.50 -14.79 -5.51
CA ALA A 34 -10.86 -15.24 -5.30
C ALA A 34 -10.95 -16.64 -5.92
N PRO A 35 -11.39 -17.67 -5.18
CA PRO A 35 -11.43 -19.02 -5.72
C PRO A 35 -12.27 -18.96 -7.01
N PRO A 36 -11.84 -19.65 -8.08
CA PRO A 36 -12.57 -19.64 -9.35
C PRO A 36 -14.02 -20.10 -9.08
N PRO A 37 -15.02 -19.48 -9.72
CA PRO A 37 -16.40 -19.93 -9.60
C PRO A 37 -16.48 -21.40 -10.05
N ALA A 38 -17.15 -22.21 -9.22
CA ALA A 38 -17.36 -23.65 -9.41
C ALA A 38 -18.26 -23.98 -10.60
#